data_AF-A0A847W978-F1
#
_entry.id   AF-A0A847W978-F1
#
_cell.length_a   1.000
_cell.length_b   1.000
_cell.length_c   1.000
_cell.angle_alpha   90.00
_cell.angle_beta   90.00
_cell.angle_gamma   90.00
#
_symmetry.space_group_name_H-M   'P 1'
#
loop_
_entity.id
_entity.type
_entity.pdbx_description
1 polymer ?
#
loop_
_entity_poly.entity_id
_entity_poly.type
_entity_poly.pdbx_seq_one_letter_code
_entity_poly.pdbx_strand_id
1 'polypeptide(L)'
;MLTVKIKIKKLLCLLIISIILLSSAAAAEADKEGKKKDFIKWVDFNLSCAAMKKAIELDIASHDKEIKLNYIELLAYLAAKNGNNFKNYKNSQLDAVAEKLNSGVSMAELTQNLKYYDYYHEAFTAVLGGFVGEYEIEVP
;
A
#
# COMPACT_ATOMS: atom_id res chain seq x y z
N MET A 1 -58.77 -8.88 1.04
CA MET A 1 -57.89 -8.72 2.24
C MET A 1 -56.42 -9.08 1.99
N LEU A 2 -56.12 -10.10 1.17
CA LEU A 2 -54.74 -10.56 0.90
C LEU A 2 -53.88 -9.58 0.08
N THR A 3 -54.45 -8.94 -0.94
CA THR A 3 -53.79 -7.97 -1.83
C THR A 3 -53.35 -6.69 -1.12
N VAL A 4 -54.08 -6.26 -0.10
CA VAL A 4 -53.75 -5.08 0.72
C VAL A 4 -52.54 -5.36 1.62
N LYS A 5 -52.46 -6.55 2.23
CA LYS A 5 -51.31 -6.97 3.06
C LYS A 5 -50.02 -7.06 2.24
N ILE A 6 -50.10 -7.53 0.99
CA ILE A 6 -48.93 -7.63 0.08
C ILE A 6 -48.42 -6.24 -0.32
N LYS A 7 -49.32 -5.29 -0.61
CA LYS A 7 -48.93 -3.89 -0.92
C LYS A 7 -48.26 -3.22 0.28
N ILE A 8 -48.77 -3.42 1.50
CA ILE A 8 -48.18 -2.87 2.72
C ILE A 8 -46.79 -3.44 2.98
N LYS A 9 -46.58 -4.75 2.78
CA LYS A 9 -45.27 -5.39 2.97
C LYS A 9 -44.23 -4.92 1.94
N LYS A 10 -44.63 -4.70 0.69
CA LYS A 10 -43.78 -4.11 -0.36
C LYS A 10 -43.41 -2.66 -0.04
N LEU A 11 -44.37 -1.86 0.44
CA LEU A 11 -44.13 -0.47 0.84
C LEU A 11 -43.15 -0.38 2.03
N LEU A 12 -43.28 -1.29 3.00
CA LEU A 12 -42.37 -1.38 4.15
C LEU A 12 -40.94 -1.77 3.73
N CYS A 13 -40.77 -2.71 2.79
CA CYS A 13 -39.45 -3.07 2.25
C CYS A 13 -38.79 -1.90 1.50
N LEU A 14 -39.54 -1.16 0.69
CA LEU A 14 -39.02 0.02 -0.03
C LEU A 14 -38.56 1.12 0.93
N LEU A 15 -39.30 1.32 2.03
CA LEU A 15 -38.93 2.27 3.08
C LEU A 15 -37.63 1.87 3.79
N ILE A 16 -37.46 0.59 4.12
CA ILE A 16 -36.24 0.07 4.74
C ILE A 16 -35.04 0.21 3.80
N ILE A 17 -35.18 -0.09 2.51
CA ILE A 17 -34.10 0.05 1.52
C ILE A 17 -33.68 1.51 1.38
N SER A 18 -34.64 2.44 1.36
CA SER A 18 -34.35 3.88 1.31
C SER A 18 -33.59 4.35 2.56
N ILE A 19 -33.96 3.88 3.74
CA ILE A 19 -33.27 4.23 5.00
C ILE A 19 -31.83 3.71 5.00
N ILE A 20 -31.59 2.51 4.47
CA ILE A 20 -30.25 1.93 4.34
C ILE A 20 -29.38 2.76 3.37
N LEU A 21 -29.94 3.19 2.24
CA LEU A 21 -29.24 4.03 1.25
C LEU A 21 -28.91 5.43 1.78
N LEU A 22 -29.81 6.05 2.54
CA LEU A 22 -29.52 7.34 3.20
C LEU A 22 -28.43 7.22 4.27
N SER A 23 -28.39 6.11 5.01
CA SER A 23 -27.39 5.86 6.05
C SER A 23 -25.97 5.71 5.48
N SER A 24 -25.81 5.09 4.31
CA SER A 24 -24.51 4.95 3.65
C SER A 24 -23.96 6.26 3.09
N ALA A 25 -24.83 7.19 2.69
CA ALA A 25 -24.41 8.50 2.18
C ALA A 25 -23.86 9.39 3.31
N ALA A 26 -24.50 9.38 4.48
CA ALA A 26 -24.03 10.14 5.65
C ALA A 26 -22.68 9.64 6.19
N ALA A 27 -22.41 8.34 6.11
CA ALA A 27 -21.11 7.76 6.51
C ALA A 27 -19.96 8.15 5.56
N ALA A 28 -20.26 8.47 4.29
CA ALA A 28 -19.26 8.87 3.31
C ALA A 28 -18.85 10.35 3.42
N GLU A 29 -19.69 11.21 4.02
CA GLU A 29 -19.42 12.65 4.15
C GLU A 29 -18.78 13.05 5.49
N ALA A 30 -18.89 12.20 6.53
CA ALA A 30 -18.35 12.49 7.85
C ALA A 30 -16.80 12.47 7.94
N ASP A 31 -16.09 12.07 6.88
CA ASP A 31 -14.62 11.99 6.86
C ASP A 31 -13.92 13.22 6.24
N LYS A 32 -14.68 14.27 5.89
CA LYS A 32 -14.16 15.41 5.10
C LYS A 32 -13.84 16.67 5.90
N GLU A 33 -14.15 16.73 7.19
CA GLU A 33 -13.90 17.91 8.03
C GLU A 33 -13.21 17.54 9.34
N GLY A 34 -11.92 17.27 9.27
CA GLY A 34 -11.06 17.21 10.45
C GLY A 34 -9.66 17.61 10.05
N LYS A 35 -9.12 18.69 10.64
CA LYS A 35 -7.67 18.93 10.68
C LYS A 35 -7.02 17.58 11.02
N LYS A 36 -6.21 17.02 10.11
CA LYS A 36 -5.48 15.77 10.32
C LYS A 36 -4.77 15.90 11.67
N LYS A 37 -5.28 15.20 12.69
CA LYS A 37 -4.54 15.04 13.93
C LYS A 37 -3.40 14.11 13.56
N ASP A 38 -2.20 14.66 13.38
CA ASP A 38 -1.01 13.87 13.14
C ASP A 38 -0.71 13.09 14.41
N PHE A 39 -1.08 11.81 14.41
CA PHE A 39 -0.75 10.88 15.48
C PHE A 39 0.71 10.46 15.34
N ILE A 40 1.36 10.17 16.47
CA ILE A 40 2.68 9.52 16.45
C ILE A 40 2.48 8.11 15.90
N LYS A 41 3.08 7.85 14.74
CA LYS A 41 3.15 6.54 14.09
C LYS A 41 4.37 5.79 14.64
N TRP A 42 4.20 4.54 15.06
CA TRP A 42 5.31 3.67 15.45
C TRP A 42 5.25 2.36 14.66
N VAL A 43 6.39 1.99 14.08
CA VAL A 43 6.54 0.76 13.29
C VAL A 43 7.58 -0.15 13.93
N ASP A 44 7.29 -1.45 13.97
CA ASP A 44 8.31 -2.46 14.21
C ASP A 44 9.20 -2.63 12.98
N PHE A 45 10.51 -2.48 13.14
CA PHE A 45 11.45 -2.71 12.05
C PHE A 45 11.74 -4.21 11.88
N ASN A 46 10.83 -4.92 11.18
CA ASN A 46 10.89 -6.37 10.97
C ASN A 46 11.50 -6.78 9.63
N LEU A 47 12.08 -5.84 8.88
CA LEU A 47 12.74 -6.14 7.61
C LEU A 47 13.90 -7.11 7.86
N SER A 48 13.97 -8.18 7.07
CA SER A 48 15.10 -9.11 7.13
C SER A 48 16.29 -8.57 6.33
N CYS A 49 17.51 -8.85 6.79
CA CYS A 49 18.72 -8.49 6.04
C CYS A 49 18.70 -9.04 4.61
N ALA A 50 18.14 -10.24 4.40
CA ALA A 50 18.02 -10.85 3.09
C ALA A 50 17.08 -10.06 2.16
N ALA A 51 15.95 -9.56 2.67
CA ALA A 51 15.03 -8.74 1.89
C ALA A 51 15.66 -7.39 1.54
N MET A 52 16.29 -6.73 2.51
CA MET A 52 16.96 -5.45 2.29
C MET A 52 18.09 -5.58 1.26
N LYS A 53 18.96 -6.59 1.41
CA LYS A 53 20.03 -6.87 0.44
C LYS A 53 19.48 -7.04 -0.97
N LYS A 54 18.46 -7.89 -1.14
CA LYS A 54 17.89 -8.17 -2.45
C LYS A 54 17.19 -6.94 -3.07
N ALA A 55 16.49 -6.14 -2.27
CA ALA A 55 15.87 -4.90 -2.75
C ALA A 55 16.92 -3.89 -3.25
N ILE A 56 18.01 -3.73 -2.51
CA ILE A 56 19.13 -2.85 -2.88
C ILE A 56 19.84 -3.38 -4.14
N GLU A 57 20.05 -4.69 -4.25
CA GLU A 57 20.61 -5.31 -5.46
C GLU A 57 19.75 -5.02 -6.69
N LEU A 58 18.42 -5.09 -6.56
CA LEU A 58 17.48 -4.78 -7.65
C LEU A 58 17.50 -3.30 -8.04
N ASP A 59 17.58 -2.40 -7.06
CA ASP A 59 17.70 -0.96 -7.27
C ASP A 59 18.99 -0.64 -8.04
N ILE A 60 20.15 -1.04 -7.52
CA ILE A 60 21.46 -0.85 -8.16
C ILE A 60 21.47 -1.44 -9.58
N ALA A 61 20.97 -2.66 -9.76
CA ALA A 61 20.93 -3.32 -11.06
C ALA A 61 19.97 -2.67 -12.08
N SER A 62 19.12 -1.75 -11.63
CA SER A 62 18.19 -0.98 -12.47
C SER A 62 18.64 0.45 -12.72
N HIS A 63 19.72 0.90 -12.09
CA HIS A 63 20.14 2.29 -12.10
C HIS A 63 20.38 2.86 -13.53
N ASP A 64 21.00 2.04 -14.40
CA ASP A 64 21.32 2.40 -15.79
C ASP A 64 20.22 2.00 -16.80
N LYS A 65 19.07 1.56 -16.32
CA LYS A 65 17.94 1.14 -17.17
C LYS A 65 16.91 2.25 -17.31
N GLU A 66 16.05 2.12 -18.32
CA GLU A 66 14.91 3.01 -18.54
C GLU A 66 13.96 3.00 -17.33
N ILE A 67 13.67 1.81 -16.81
CA ILE A 67 12.87 1.63 -15.60
C ILE A 67 13.81 1.44 -14.42
N LYS A 68 13.84 2.44 -13.54
CA LYS A 68 14.59 2.42 -12.27
C LYS A 68 13.68 1.95 -11.15
N LEU A 69 14.15 0.98 -10.40
CA LEU A 69 13.46 0.45 -9.22
C LEU A 69 13.95 1.19 -7.99
N ASN A 70 13.07 1.36 -7.00
CA ASN A 70 13.42 1.96 -5.71
C ASN A 70 13.36 0.90 -4.61
N TYR A 71 14.48 0.65 -3.92
CA TYR A 71 14.55 -0.40 -2.89
C TYR A 71 13.55 -0.18 -1.74
N ILE A 72 13.26 1.07 -1.36
CA ILE A 72 12.33 1.39 -0.27
C ILE A 72 10.89 1.10 -0.69
N GLU A 73 10.50 1.45 -1.92
CA GLU A 73 9.17 1.13 -2.43
C GLU A 73 8.95 -0.40 -2.53
N LEU A 74 9.97 -1.14 -2.97
CA LEU A 74 9.93 -2.61 -3.01
C LEU A 74 9.72 -3.23 -1.62
N LEU A 75 10.44 -2.73 -0.61
CA LEU A 75 10.32 -3.19 0.78
C LEU A 75 8.96 -2.81 1.39
N ALA A 76 8.49 -1.58 1.15
CA ALA A 76 7.19 -1.09 1.61
C ALA A 76 6.05 -1.90 1.00
N TYR A 77 6.13 -2.22 -0.30
CA TYR A 77 5.18 -3.10 -0.98
C TYR A 77 5.11 -4.46 -0.28
N LEU A 78 6.24 -5.12 -0.04
CA LEU A 78 6.25 -6.43 0.63
C LEU A 78 5.75 -6.36 2.08
N ALA A 79 6.11 -5.33 2.83
CA ALA A 79 5.61 -5.15 4.19
C ALA A 79 4.09 -4.96 4.19
N ALA A 80 3.54 -4.16 3.28
CA ALA A 80 2.10 -3.99 3.14
C ALA A 80 1.38 -5.29 2.72
N LYS A 81 2.00 -6.09 1.86
CA LYS A 81 1.45 -7.36 1.36
C LYS A 81 1.47 -8.48 2.40
N ASN A 82 2.53 -8.55 3.21
CA ASN A 82 2.75 -9.63 4.17
C ASN A 82 2.44 -9.23 5.64
N GLY A 83 1.98 -8.01 5.88
CA GLY A 83 1.72 -7.49 7.23
C GLY A 83 3.01 -7.27 8.03
N ASN A 84 4.07 -6.80 7.37
CA ASN A 84 5.40 -6.57 7.93
C ASN A 84 6.03 -7.82 8.58
N ASN A 85 5.70 -9.00 8.05
CA ASN A 85 6.25 -10.28 8.49
C ASN A 85 7.19 -10.86 7.44
N PHE A 86 8.48 -10.90 7.75
CA PHE A 86 9.55 -11.39 6.87
C PHE A 86 10.11 -12.76 7.28
N LYS A 87 9.48 -13.46 8.25
CA LYS A 87 9.97 -14.76 8.75
C LYS A 87 10.16 -15.81 7.65
N ASN A 88 9.30 -15.79 6.63
CA ASN A 88 9.31 -16.74 5.51
C ASN A 88 9.71 -16.08 4.18
N TYR A 89 10.49 -14.99 4.26
CA TYR A 89 10.90 -14.23 3.09
C TYR A 89 11.66 -15.11 2.07
N LYS A 90 11.38 -14.89 0.78
CA LYS A 90 12.12 -15.48 -0.35
C LYS A 90 12.40 -14.41 -1.39
N ASN A 91 13.58 -14.47 -2.03
CA ASN A 91 13.96 -13.54 -3.10
C ASN A 91 12.95 -13.44 -4.23
N SER A 92 12.30 -14.56 -4.58
CA SER A 92 11.26 -14.60 -5.60
C SER A 92 10.08 -13.66 -5.34
N GLN A 93 9.84 -13.27 -4.09
CA GLN A 93 8.81 -12.28 -3.77
C GLN A 93 9.18 -10.89 -4.26
N LEU A 94 10.45 -10.50 -4.17
CA LEU A 94 10.93 -9.22 -4.73
C LEU A 94 11.14 -9.30 -6.23
N ASP A 95 11.66 -10.44 -6.74
CA ASP A 95 11.80 -10.65 -8.19
C ASP A 95 10.45 -10.49 -8.90
N ALA A 96 9.38 -11.09 -8.37
CA ALA A 96 8.04 -10.96 -8.95
C ALA A 96 7.47 -9.54 -8.93
N VAL A 97 7.92 -8.67 -8.01
CA VAL A 97 7.52 -7.25 -7.99
C VAL A 97 8.32 -6.48 -9.04
N ALA A 98 9.64 -6.69 -9.07
CA ALA A 98 10.53 -6.10 -10.06
C ALA A 98 10.12 -6.46 -11.49
N GLU A 99 9.74 -7.71 -11.76
CA GLU A 99 9.24 -8.14 -13.07
C GLU A 99 8.01 -7.34 -13.52
N LYS A 100 7.04 -7.10 -12.62
CA LYS A 100 5.85 -6.31 -12.94
C LYS A 100 6.19 -4.86 -13.23
N LEU A 101 7.05 -4.26 -12.42
CA LEU A 101 7.51 -2.89 -12.63
C LEU A 101 8.24 -2.77 -13.97
N ASN A 102 9.13 -3.71 -14.28
CA ASN A 102 9.84 -3.77 -15.55
C ASN A 102 8.92 -4.03 -16.76
N SER A 103 7.74 -4.61 -16.57
CA SER A 103 6.71 -4.74 -17.62
C SER A 103 5.90 -3.45 -17.85
N GLY A 104 6.20 -2.37 -17.12
CA GLY A 104 5.55 -1.06 -17.27
C GLY A 104 4.38 -0.81 -16.31
N VAL A 105 4.11 -1.72 -15.37
CA VAL A 105 3.10 -1.46 -14.31
C VAL A 105 3.70 -0.50 -13.29
N SER A 106 2.99 0.55 -12.93
CA SER A 106 3.47 1.51 -11.92
C SER A 106 3.37 0.97 -10.50
N MET A 107 4.20 1.50 -9.59
CA MET A 107 4.09 1.18 -8.16
C MET A 107 2.74 1.60 -7.59
N ALA A 108 2.17 2.72 -8.07
CA ALA A 108 0.83 3.18 -7.69
C ALA A 108 -0.26 2.14 -8.04
N GLU A 109 -0.21 1.55 -9.24
CA GLU A 109 -1.16 0.50 -9.64
C GLU A 109 -1.01 -0.78 -8.81
N LEU A 110 0.23 -1.16 -8.48
CA LEU A 110 0.50 -2.34 -7.63
C LEU A 110 0.01 -2.14 -6.19
N THR A 111 -0.01 -0.90 -5.70
CA THR A 111 -0.27 -0.56 -4.29
C THR A 111 -1.66 -0.01 -4.03
N GLN A 112 -2.47 0.24 -5.06
CA GLN A 112 -3.81 0.84 -4.94
C GLN A 112 -4.74 0.19 -3.91
N ASN A 113 -4.58 -1.13 -3.68
CA ASN A 113 -5.40 -1.90 -2.72
C ASN A 113 -4.64 -2.27 -1.43
N LEU A 114 -3.43 -1.72 -1.23
CA LEU A 114 -2.59 -1.98 -0.08
C LEU A 114 -2.72 -0.85 0.94
N LYS A 115 -3.72 -0.97 1.83
CA LYS A 115 -4.08 0.03 2.85
C LYS A 115 -2.89 0.63 3.63
N TYR A 116 -1.85 -0.16 3.89
CA TYR A 116 -0.71 0.24 4.70
C TYR A 116 0.57 0.52 3.89
N TYR A 117 0.50 0.57 2.56
CA TYR A 117 1.68 0.86 1.73
C TYR A 117 2.30 2.22 2.07
N ASP A 118 1.52 3.30 2.02
CA ASP A 118 2.02 4.65 2.32
C ASP A 118 2.64 4.74 3.72
N TYR A 119 2.02 4.07 4.68
CA TYR A 119 2.51 3.98 6.06
C TYR A 119 3.89 3.34 6.14
N TYR A 120 4.10 2.19 5.48
CA TYR A 120 5.42 1.53 5.47
C TYR A 120 6.43 2.28 4.62
N HIS A 121 6.01 2.89 3.51
CA HIS A 121 6.89 3.69 2.67
C HIS A 121 7.44 4.89 3.45
N GLU A 122 6.57 5.68 4.08
CA GLU A 122 6.95 6.80 4.93
C GLU A 122 7.91 6.35 6.05
N ALA A 123 7.58 5.27 6.75
CA ALA A 123 8.39 4.80 7.87
C ALA A 123 9.75 4.25 7.43
N PHE A 124 9.81 3.49 6.34
CA PHE A 124 11.08 2.96 5.82
C PHE A 124 11.92 4.05 5.16
N THR A 125 11.33 5.04 4.50
CA THR A 125 12.06 6.22 4.03
C THR A 125 12.68 7.00 5.16
N ALA A 126 11.97 7.16 6.28
CA ALA A 126 12.51 7.86 7.45
C ALA A 126 13.73 7.14 8.07
N VAL A 127 13.78 5.80 8.00
CA VAL A 127 14.87 5.00 8.57
C VAL A 127 16.03 4.80 7.59
N LEU A 128 15.70 4.45 6.34
CA LEU A 128 16.67 3.98 5.35
C LEU A 128 17.01 5.04 4.30
N GLY A 129 16.26 6.13 4.23
CA GLY A 129 16.50 7.20 3.27
C GLY A 129 17.94 7.73 3.38
N GLY A 130 18.65 7.73 2.25
CA GLY A 130 20.05 8.17 2.18
C GLY A 130 21.09 7.11 2.55
N PHE A 131 20.70 5.87 2.83
CA PHE A 131 21.67 4.78 3.10
C PHE A 131 22.30 4.23 1.80
N VAL A 132 21.61 4.37 0.68
CA VAL A 132 22.08 3.98 -0.66
C VAL A 132 21.95 5.20 -1.57
N GLY A 133 22.97 5.43 -2.38
CA GLY A 133 23.02 6.53 -3.33
C GLY A 133 24.31 6.52 -4.15
N GLU A 134 24.47 7.55 -4.96
CA GLU A 134 25.64 7.72 -5.81
C GLU A 134 26.90 7.99 -4.99
N TYR A 135 28.03 7.55 -5.52
CA TYR A 135 29.34 7.86 -5.00
C TYR A 135 30.29 8.23 -6.15
N GLU A 136 31.26 9.09 -5.86
CA GLU A 136 32.32 9.46 -6.79
C GLU A 136 33.67 9.08 -6.19
N ILE A 137 34.59 8.59 -7.03
CA ILE A 137 35.97 8.33 -6.63
C ILE A 137 36.83 9.44 -7.23
N GLU A 138 37.51 10.20 -6.36
CA GLU A 138 38.55 11.13 -6.79
C GLU A 138 39.81 10.35 -7.18
N VAL A 139 40.30 10.58 -8.41
CA VAL A 139 41.52 9.98 -8.94
C VAL A 139 42.63 11.04 -8.96
N PRO A 140 43.85 10.75 -8.44
CA PRO A 140 44.97 11.71 -8.41
C PRO A 140 45.47 12.18 -9.77
#